data_AF-A0A954BFZ2-F1
#
_entry.id   AF-A0A954BFZ2-F1
#
_cell.length_a   1.000
_cell.length_b   1.000
_cell.length_c   1.000
_cell.angle_alpha   90.00
_cell.angle_beta   90.00
_cell.angle_gamma   90.00
#
_symmetry.space_group_name_H-M   'P 1'
#
loop_
_entity.id
_entity.type
_entity.pdbx_description
1 polymer ?
#
loop_
_entity_poly.entity_id
_entity_poly.type
_entity_poly.pdbx_seq_one_letter_code
_entity_poly.pdbx_strand_id
1 'polypeptide(L)'
;MHFRTALGASLLLLAACSSEASERAVPQETIDAAAAGVVTYPLALDPACRDGRAKAYDQCSNQIDIYSAALEQARAENKALLVIIGAEWCTWCHAFDATLKGATANYDYINRHKRGDVSQAALDLATYVAANFVVVHVEDDFAPGADEVIAAAGAQDYFQEKYPTIFAVGPDGKFAAKLNHPYVKILKQGLSSYHGYDRKLVFEELKRLHTAALGG
;
A
#
# COMPACT_ATOMS: atom_id res chain seq x y z
N MET A 1 -33.07 65.82 49.50
CA MET A 1 -32.94 64.93 48.33
C MET A 1 -31.47 64.56 48.18
N HIS A 2 -31.09 63.34 48.59
CA HIS A 2 -29.75 62.78 48.38
C HIS A 2 -29.93 61.41 47.74
N PHE A 3 -29.52 61.28 46.48
CA PHE A 3 -29.42 60.00 45.77
C PHE A 3 -27.96 59.54 45.82
N ARG A 4 -27.74 58.33 46.32
CA ARG A 4 -26.46 57.62 46.27
C ARG A 4 -26.47 56.68 45.07
N THR A 5 -25.50 56.81 44.18
CA THR A 5 -25.28 55.92 43.04
C THR A 5 -24.22 54.87 43.42
N ALA A 6 -24.53 53.60 43.19
CA ALA A 6 -23.64 52.46 43.43
C ALA A 6 -22.80 52.16 42.17
N LEU A 7 -21.49 51.91 42.34
CA LEU A 7 -20.63 51.29 41.32
C LEU A 7 -20.52 49.79 41.61
N GLY A 8 -20.96 48.96 40.66
CA GLY A 8 -20.69 47.53 40.63
C GLY A 8 -19.44 47.24 39.78
N ALA A 9 -18.45 46.55 40.36
CA ALA A 9 -17.29 46.04 39.64
C ALA A 9 -17.61 44.64 39.09
N SER A 10 -17.57 44.48 37.76
CA SER A 10 -17.65 43.16 37.12
C SER A 10 -16.26 42.58 36.93
N LEU A 11 -16.02 41.42 37.54
CA LEU A 11 -14.84 40.59 37.39
C LEU A 11 -15.02 39.71 36.13
N LEU A 12 -14.23 39.94 35.09
CA LEU A 12 -14.17 39.07 33.91
C LEU A 12 -13.16 37.94 34.16
N LEU A 13 -13.66 36.72 34.39
CA LEU A 13 -12.84 35.50 34.30
C LEU A 13 -12.61 35.18 32.81
N LEU A 14 -11.36 35.29 32.35
CA LEU A 14 -10.91 34.71 31.10
C LEU A 14 -10.67 33.21 31.32
N ALA A 15 -11.59 32.38 30.83
CA ALA A 15 -11.37 30.95 30.73
C ALA A 15 -10.40 30.68 29.56
N ALA A 16 -9.18 30.24 29.88
CA ALA A 16 -8.24 29.72 28.89
C ALA A 16 -8.73 28.33 28.45
N CYS A 17 -9.28 28.23 27.25
CA CYS A 17 -9.50 26.96 26.58
C CYS A 17 -8.14 26.42 26.09
N SER A 18 -7.51 25.58 26.90
CA SER A 18 -6.44 24.70 26.44
C SER A 18 -7.05 23.71 25.45
N SER A 19 -6.87 23.93 24.15
CA SER A 19 -7.17 22.91 23.15
C SER A 19 -6.06 21.86 23.17
N GLU A 20 -6.22 20.84 23.99
CA GLU A 20 -5.57 19.56 23.74
C GLU A 20 -6.14 19.04 22.41
N ALA A 21 -5.39 19.25 21.33
CA ALA A 21 -5.65 18.59 20.06
C ALA A 21 -5.42 17.09 20.27
N SER A 22 -6.47 16.39 20.70
CA SER A 22 -6.54 14.94 20.56
C SER A 22 -6.32 14.64 19.08
N GLU A 23 -5.23 13.95 18.76
CA GLU A 23 -5.01 13.34 17.44
C GLU A 23 -6.23 12.48 17.12
N ARG A 24 -7.16 13.03 16.35
CA ARG A 24 -8.33 12.30 15.88
C ARG A 24 -7.88 11.39 14.76
N ALA A 25 -8.44 10.19 14.76
CA ALA A 25 -8.29 9.26 13.65
C ALA A 25 -8.61 9.93 12.31
N VAL A 26 -7.79 9.63 11.29
CA VAL A 26 -8.03 10.06 9.92
C VAL A 26 -9.33 9.42 9.43
N PRO A 27 -10.27 10.20 8.86
CA PRO A 27 -11.48 9.67 8.27
C PRO A 27 -11.19 8.62 7.18
N GLN A 28 -11.95 7.52 7.16
CA GLN A 28 -11.75 6.44 6.18
C GLN A 28 -11.91 6.93 4.73
N GLU A 29 -12.82 7.88 4.49
CA GLU A 29 -13.01 8.53 3.18
C GLU A 29 -11.74 9.22 2.65
N THR A 30 -10.92 9.80 3.53
CA THR A 30 -9.63 10.41 3.16
C THR A 30 -8.64 9.35 2.73
N ILE A 31 -8.63 8.20 3.42
CA ILE A 31 -7.76 7.07 3.10
C ILE A 31 -8.19 6.43 1.78
N ASP A 32 -9.49 6.23 1.57
CA ASP A 32 -10.06 5.68 0.35
C ASP A 32 -9.75 6.57 -0.86
N ALA A 33 -9.80 7.90 -0.69
CA ALA A 33 -9.41 8.85 -1.74
C ALA A 33 -7.92 8.74 -2.11
N ALA A 34 -7.02 8.59 -1.13
CA ALA A 34 -5.61 8.34 -1.40
C ALA A 34 -5.38 6.98 -2.08
N ALA A 35 -6.09 5.94 -1.63
CA ALA A 35 -6.02 4.60 -2.19
C ALA A 35 -6.48 4.55 -3.66
N ALA A 36 -7.51 5.33 -4.01
CA ALA A 36 -7.99 5.46 -5.39
C ALA A 36 -6.94 6.09 -6.34
N GLY A 37 -5.95 6.81 -5.81
CA GLY A 37 -4.81 7.32 -6.57
C GLY A 37 -3.71 6.28 -6.86
N VAL A 38 -3.77 5.09 -6.24
CA VAL A 38 -2.80 4.01 -6.47
C VAL A 38 -3.12 3.32 -7.80
N VAL A 39 -2.33 3.62 -8.83
CA VAL A 39 -2.45 2.96 -10.13
C VAL A 39 -1.89 1.54 -10.04
N THR A 40 -2.73 0.55 -10.35
CA THR A 40 -2.40 -0.88 -10.29
C THR A 40 -2.72 -1.56 -11.62
N TYR A 41 -1.80 -2.40 -12.07
CA TYR A 41 -1.96 -3.30 -13.21
C TYR A 41 -2.13 -4.75 -12.72
N PRO A 42 -2.97 -5.56 -13.38
CA PRO A 42 -3.81 -5.24 -14.54
C PRO A 42 -4.91 -4.21 -14.22
N LEU A 43 -5.25 -3.35 -15.18
CA LEU A 43 -6.28 -2.30 -14.98
C LEU A 43 -7.70 -2.89 -14.89
N ALA A 44 -7.93 -4.05 -15.49
CA ALA A 44 -9.17 -4.78 -15.43
C ALA A 44 -8.88 -6.28 -15.44
N LEU A 45 -9.72 -7.04 -14.74
CA LEU A 45 -9.67 -8.51 -14.73
C LEU A 45 -10.82 -9.03 -15.59
N ASP A 46 -10.56 -10.08 -16.37
CA ASP A 46 -11.60 -10.74 -17.15
C ASP A 46 -12.51 -11.59 -16.23
N PRO A 47 -13.80 -11.26 -16.08
CA PRO A 47 -14.72 -12.05 -15.27
C PRO A 47 -14.99 -13.45 -15.86
N ALA A 48 -14.67 -13.69 -17.14
CA ALA A 48 -14.72 -15.00 -17.77
C ALA A 48 -13.44 -15.82 -17.56
N CYS A 49 -12.37 -15.21 -17.05
CA CYS A 49 -11.14 -15.93 -16.73
C CYS A 49 -11.39 -16.89 -15.55
N ARG A 50 -11.16 -18.18 -15.80
CA ARG A 50 -11.30 -19.27 -14.83
C ARG A 50 -12.68 -19.27 -14.15
N ASP A 51 -12.74 -19.01 -12.85
CA ASP A 51 -13.98 -19.00 -12.07
C ASP A 51 -14.52 -17.58 -11.83
N GLY A 52 -13.90 -16.56 -12.43
CA GLY A 52 -14.32 -15.16 -12.32
C GLY A 52 -14.14 -14.57 -10.93
N ARG A 53 -13.33 -15.18 -10.05
CA ARG A 53 -13.13 -14.72 -8.66
C ARG A 53 -11.82 -13.98 -8.42
N ALA A 54 -11.00 -13.80 -9.45
CA ALA A 54 -9.75 -13.06 -9.34
C ALA A 54 -10.00 -11.62 -8.84
N LYS A 55 -9.15 -11.14 -7.93
CA LYS A 55 -9.27 -9.81 -7.32
C LYS A 55 -8.10 -8.89 -7.62
N ALA A 56 -6.91 -9.45 -7.85
CA ALA A 56 -5.71 -8.65 -8.10
C ALA A 56 -4.82 -9.23 -9.21
N TYR A 57 -4.82 -10.55 -9.40
CA TYR A 57 -3.94 -11.21 -10.36
C TYR A 57 -4.74 -11.72 -11.56
N ASP A 58 -4.38 -11.27 -12.77
CA ASP A 58 -4.96 -11.81 -14.00
C ASP A 58 -4.39 -13.19 -14.28
N GLN A 59 -5.25 -14.21 -14.19
CA GLN A 59 -4.87 -15.62 -14.28
C GLN A 59 -4.91 -16.19 -15.71
N CYS A 60 -5.15 -15.35 -16.73
CA CYS A 60 -5.35 -15.79 -18.11
C CYS A 60 -4.56 -15.00 -19.15
N SER A 61 -4.33 -13.70 -18.92
CA SER A 61 -3.60 -12.85 -19.85
C SER A 61 -2.09 -13.10 -19.80
N ASN A 62 -1.38 -12.75 -20.88
CA ASN A 62 0.07 -12.81 -20.91
C ASN A 62 0.66 -11.71 -20.01
N GLN A 63 1.43 -12.11 -18.99
CA GLN A 63 1.90 -11.20 -17.95
C GLN A 63 2.94 -10.19 -18.46
N ILE A 64 3.70 -10.51 -19.51
CA ILE A 64 4.67 -9.57 -20.08
C ILE A 64 3.97 -8.35 -20.71
N ASP A 65 2.75 -8.52 -21.24
CA ASP A 65 1.97 -7.43 -21.81
C ASP A 65 1.45 -6.50 -20.70
N ILE A 66 0.97 -7.09 -19.60
CA ILE A 66 0.54 -6.35 -18.39
C ILE A 66 1.72 -5.56 -17.79
N TYR A 67 2.88 -6.20 -17.65
CA TYR A 67 4.10 -5.57 -17.17
C TYR A 67 4.56 -4.42 -18.07
N SER A 68 4.54 -4.63 -19.39
CA SER A 68 4.97 -3.61 -20.35
C SER A 68 4.09 -2.37 -20.29
N ALA A 69 2.76 -2.56 -20.23
CA ALA A 69 1.82 -1.44 -20.06
C ALA A 69 2.04 -0.70 -18.73
N ALA A 70 2.29 -1.43 -17.64
CA ALA A 70 2.59 -0.82 -16.35
C ALA A 70 3.90 -0.02 -16.36
N LEU A 71 4.94 -0.54 -17.03
CA LEU A 71 6.23 0.13 -17.18
C LEU A 71 6.10 1.40 -18.04
N GLU A 72 5.32 1.36 -19.12
CA GLU A 72 5.02 2.54 -19.94
C GLU A 72 4.30 3.62 -19.13
N GLN A 73 3.31 3.24 -18.31
CA GLN A 73 2.65 4.17 -17.40
C GLN A 73 3.64 4.76 -16.39
N ALA A 74 4.48 3.92 -15.78
CA ALA A 74 5.48 4.36 -14.81
C ALA A 74 6.44 5.39 -15.43
N ARG A 75 6.91 5.16 -16.66
CA ARG A 75 7.72 6.11 -17.42
C ARG A 75 6.99 7.41 -17.70
N ALA A 76 5.74 7.34 -18.16
CA ALA A 76 4.94 8.52 -18.49
C ALA A 76 4.68 9.41 -17.25
N GLU A 77 4.55 8.80 -16.08
CA GLU A 77 4.30 9.50 -14.82
C GLU A 77 5.58 9.84 -14.03
N ASN A 78 6.77 9.47 -14.52
CA ASN A 78 8.05 9.56 -13.81
C ASN A 78 8.02 8.88 -12.42
N LYS A 79 7.40 7.69 -12.36
CA LYS A 79 7.29 6.85 -11.17
C LYS A 79 8.16 5.60 -11.32
N ALA A 80 8.53 5.01 -10.19
CA ALA A 80 9.10 3.67 -10.18
C ALA A 80 8.00 2.63 -10.47
N LEU A 81 8.35 1.51 -11.09
CA LEU A 81 7.43 0.38 -11.21
C LEU A 81 7.66 -0.57 -10.04
N LEU A 82 6.63 -0.78 -9.21
CA LEU A 82 6.64 -1.78 -8.14
C LEU A 82 6.04 -3.08 -8.67
N VAL A 83 6.88 -4.09 -8.87
CA VAL A 83 6.48 -5.41 -9.36
C VAL A 83 6.21 -6.33 -8.18
N ILE A 84 5.05 -6.99 -8.20
CA ILE A 84 4.62 -7.98 -7.20
C ILE A 84 4.33 -9.28 -7.93
N ILE A 85 5.30 -10.21 -7.90
CA ILE A 85 5.12 -11.56 -8.42
C ILE A 85 4.43 -12.41 -7.36
N GLY A 86 3.30 -13.02 -7.72
CA GLY A 86 2.43 -13.75 -6.82
C GLY A 86 1.42 -14.60 -7.58
N ALA A 87 0.36 -14.98 -6.87
CA ALA A 87 -0.75 -15.73 -7.43
C ALA A 87 -2.05 -15.33 -6.72
N GLU A 88 -3.19 -15.54 -7.36
CA GLU A 88 -4.49 -15.11 -6.79
C GLU A 88 -4.82 -15.84 -5.46
N TRP A 89 -4.34 -17.06 -5.25
CA TRP A 89 -4.54 -17.79 -4.00
C TRP A 89 -3.63 -17.33 -2.85
N CYS A 90 -2.64 -16.48 -3.12
CA CYS A 90 -1.63 -16.06 -2.16
C CYS A 90 -2.17 -14.99 -1.19
N THR A 91 -2.52 -15.41 0.04
CA THR A 91 -2.98 -14.51 1.11
C THR A 91 -2.00 -13.35 1.38
N TRP A 92 -0.70 -13.62 1.40
CA TRP A 92 0.32 -12.59 1.65
C TRP A 92 0.40 -11.54 0.55
N CYS A 93 0.05 -11.92 -0.68
CA CYS A 93 0.06 -11.07 -1.85
C CYS A 93 -1.09 -10.06 -1.77
N HIS A 94 -2.30 -10.53 -1.49
CA HIS A 94 -3.48 -9.68 -1.25
C HIS A 94 -3.35 -8.81 -0.01
N ALA A 95 -2.77 -9.32 1.07
CA ALA A 95 -2.51 -8.53 2.27
C ALA A 95 -1.52 -7.39 2.00
N PHE A 96 -0.55 -7.59 1.10
CA PHE A 96 0.42 -6.56 0.73
C PHE A 96 -0.27 -5.49 -0.12
N ASP A 97 -1.01 -5.89 -1.15
CA ASP A 97 -1.80 -4.98 -1.99
C ASP A 97 -2.75 -4.11 -1.16
N ALA A 98 -3.53 -4.74 -0.27
CA ALA A 98 -4.41 -4.01 0.63
C ALA A 98 -3.65 -3.04 1.55
N THR A 99 -2.42 -3.39 1.96
CA THR A 99 -1.56 -2.52 2.76
C THR A 99 -1.11 -1.29 1.95
N LEU A 100 -0.71 -1.47 0.68
CA LEU A 100 -0.38 -0.37 -0.23
C LEU A 100 -1.57 0.58 -0.44
N LYS A 101 -2.79 0.03 -0.50
CA LYS A 101 -4.05 0.77 -0.68
C LYS A 101 -4.66 1.26 0.64
N GLY A 102 -3.85 1.40 1.69
CA GLY A 102 -4.27 2.05 2.93
C GLY A 102 -5.36 1.29 3.72
N ALA A 103 -5.53 -0.02 3.52
CA ALA A 103 -6.46 -0.78 4.35
C ALA A 103 -6.12 -0.54 5.83
N THR A 104 -7.10 -0.19 6.66
CA THR A 104 -6.92 0.00 8.11
C THR A 104 -7.28 -1.27 8.89
N ALA A 105 -8.03 -2.16 8.25
CA ALA A 105 -8.34 -3.47 8.78
C ALA A 105 -7.11 -4.38 8.78
N ASN A 106 -7.04 -5.23 9.80
CA ASN A 106 -6.12 -6.36 9.84
C ASN A 106 -6.59 -7.43 8.85
N TYR A 107 -5.70 -7.97 8.01
CA TYR A 107 -5.94 -9.17 7.19
C TYR A 107 -5.91 -10.41 8.10
N ASP A 108 -6.85 -10.45 9.04
CA ASP A 108 -7.11 -11.62 9.87
C ASP A 108 -8.27 -12.38 9.21
N TYR A 109 -8.05 -13.65 8.86
CA TYR A 109 -9.11 -14.50 8.31
C TYR A 109 -10.23 -14.78 9.34
N ILE A 110 -10.02 -14.48 10.63
CA ILE A 110 -10.93 -14.90 11.70
C ILE A 110 -11.18 -13.81 12.76
N ASN A 111 -10.28 -12.85 13.01
CA ASN A 111 -10.44 -11.91 14.14
C ASN A 111 -9.86 -10.48 13.93
N ARG A 112 -10.73 -9.52 13.61
CA ARG A 112 -10.39 -8.08 13.56
C ARG A 112 -10.07 -7.49 14.95
N HIS A 113 -8.93 -7.81 15.55
CA HIS A 113 -8.46 -7.09 16.74
C HIS A 113 -7.85 -5.76 16.34
N LYS A 114 -8.45 -4.65 16.79
CA LYS A 114 -7.90 -3.30 16.64
C LYS A 114 -6.55 -3.25 17.35
N ARG A 115 -5.47 -3.13 16.58
CA ARG A 115 -4.28 -2.45 17.10
C ARG A 115 -4.64 -0.96 17.21
N GLY A 116 -3.83 -0.18 17.94
CA GLY A 116 -4.02 1.26 18.05
C GLY A 116 -4.26 1.93 16.69
N ASP A 117 -4.78 3.15 16.70
CA ASP A 117 -5.15 3.84 15.47
C ASP A 117 -4.01 3.85 14.43
N VAL A 118 -4.26 3.23 13.27
CA VAL A 118 -3.32 3.12 12.15
C VAL A 118 -3.71 4.04 10.98
N SER A 119 -4.75 4.86 11.15
CA SER A 119 -5.37 5.63 10.08
C SER A 119 -4.38 6.61 9.41
N GLN A 120 -3.54 7.29 10.20
CA GLN A 120 -2.48 8.16 9.66
C GLN A 120 -1.43 7.37 8.86
N ALA A 121 -0.91 6.26 9.42
CA ALA A 121 0.08 5.44 8.72
C ALA A 121 -0.49 4.81 7.43
N ALA A 122 -1.79 4.51 7.40
CA ALA A 122 -2.49 4.04 6.22
C ALA A 122 -2.62 5.13 5.15
N LEU A 123 -2.98 6.36 5.55
CA LEU A 123 -3.03 7.52 4.67
C LEU A 123 -1.64 7.84 4.09
N ASP A 124 -0.62 7.91 4.93
CA ASP A 124 0.76 8.24 4.52
C ASP A 124 1.26 7.23 3.49
N LEU A 125 1.01 5.94 3.74
CA LEU A 125 1.42 4.88 2.83
C LEU A 125 0.70 4.94 1.49
N ALA A 126 -0.63 5.03 1.48
CA ALA A 126 -1.40 5.10 0.23
C ALA A 126 -1.03 6.35 -0.59
N THR A 127 -0.88 7.50 0.08
CA THR A 127 -0.45 8.75 -0.56
C THR A 127 0.94 8.61 -1.18
N TYR A 128 1.87 7.99 -0.45
CA TYR A 128 3.23 7.78 -0.95
C TYR A 128 3.26 6.82 -2.14
N VAL A 129 2.54 5.71 -2.06
CA VAL A 129 2.44 4.76 -3.18
C VAL A 129 1.85 5.46 -4.41
N ALA A 130 0.72 6.15 -4.25
CA ALA A 130 0.06 6.87 -5.34
C ALA A 130 0.98 7.91 -6.00
N ALA A 131 1.81 8.60 -5.23
CA ALA A 131 2.71 9.62 -5.76
C ALA A 131 3.98 9.06 -6.44
N ASN A 132 4.47 7.88 -6.03
CA ASN A 132 5.83 7.43 -6.37
C ASN A 132 5.89 6.12 -7.17
N PHE A 133 4.80 5.36 -7.22
CA PHE A 133 4.78 4.06 -7.87
C PHE A 133 3.60 3.87 -8.82
N VAL A 134 3.86 3.16 -9.91
CA VAL A 134 2.86 2.31 -10.56
C VAL A 134 3.06 0.90 -10.02
N VAL A 135 1.99 0.22 -9.63
CA VAL A 135 2.04 -1.15 -9.10
C VAL A 135 1.64 -2.13 -10.20
N VAL A 136 2.33 -3.26 -10.32
CA VAL A 136 1.92 -4.36 -11.19
C VAL A 136 1.92 -5.68 -10.44
N HIS A 137 0.79 -6.38 -10.52
CA HIS A 137 0.65 -7.76 -10.09
C HIS A 137 0.97 -8.68 -11.26
N VAL A 138 1.92 -9.58 -11.05
CA VAL A 138 2.33 -10.60 -12.03
C VAL A 138 1.90 -11.95 -11.46
N GLU A 139 1.00 -12.62 -12.16
CA GLU A 139 0.49 -13.95 -11.83
C GLU A 139 1.45 -15.02 -12.35
N ASP A 140 1.91 -15.90 -11.46
CA ASP A 140 2.99 -16.84 -11.73
C ASP A 140 2.58 -18.31 -11.49
N ASP A 141 1.27 -18.61 -11.48
CA ASP A 141 0.77 -19.98 -11.26
C ASP A 141 -0.07 -20.49 -12.44
N PHE A 142 -0.98 -19.68 -12.97
CA PHE A 142 -1.90 -20.05 -14.04
C PHE A 142 -1.68 -19.29 -15.35
N ALA A 143 -1.14 -18.08 -15.29
CA ALA A 143 -0.95 -17.25 -16.47
C ALA A 143 0.42 -17.46 -17.12
N PRO A 144 0.54 -17.33 -18.44
CA PRO A 144 1.85 -17.30 -19.11
C PRO A 144 2.53 -15.94 -18.93
N GLY A 145 3.86 -15.87 -19.03
CA GLY A 145 4.59 -14.60 -19.14
C GLY A 145 5.37 -14.15 -17.90
N ALA A 146 5.26 -14.84 -16.77
CA ALA A 146 5.91 -14.40 -15.53
C ALA A 146 7.45 -14.53 -15.59
N ASP A 147 7.96 -15.63 -16.16
CA ASP A 147 9.39 -15.84 -16.42
C ASP A 147 9.95 -14.76 -17.36
N GLU A 148 9.18 -14.38 -18.39
CA GLU A 148 9.53 -13.29 -19.30
C GLU A 148 9.60 -11.95 -18.58
N VAL A 149 8.71 -11.68 -17.62
CA VAL A 149 8.79 -10.47 -16.78
C VAL A 149 10.06 -10.48 -15.94
N ILE A 150 10.38 -11.59 -15.27
CA ILE A 150 11.59 -11.74 -14.47
C ILE A 150 12.83 -11.51 -15.34
N ALA A 151 12.85 -12.09 -16.53
CA ALA A 151 13.96 -11.95 -17.47
C ALA A 151 14.10 -10.53 -18.02
N ALA A 152 13.00 -9.89 -18.41
CA ALA A 152 12.98 -8.52 -18.93
C ALA A 152 13.49 -7.52 -17.89
N ALA A 153 13.07 -7.68 -16.64
CA ALA A 153 13.52 -6.89 -15.51
C ALA A 153 14.98 -7.16 -15.11
N GLY A 154 15.58 -8.28 -15.53
CA GLY A 154 16.90 -8.69 -15.04
C GLY A 154 16.89 -9.11 -13.57
N ALA A 155 15.79 -9.73 -13.12
CA ALA A 155 15.53 -10.08 -11.72
C ALA A 155 15.80 -11.55 -11.39
N GLN A 156 16.40 -12.34 -12.32
CA GLN A 156 16.54 -13.79 -12.21
C GLN A 156 17.23 -14.22 -10.90
N ASP A 157 18.36 -13.58 -10.57
CA ASP A 157 19.15 -13.93 -9.37
C ASP A 157 18.45 -13.60 -8.04
N TYR A 158 17.38 -12.80 -8.12
CA TYR A 158 16.64 -12.31 -6.95
C TYR A 158 15.29 -12.99 -6.78
N PHE A 159 14.86 -13.77 -7.79
CA PHE A 159 13.70 -14.62 -7.72
C PHE A 159 14.08 -15.96 -7.08
N GLN A 160 13.40 -16.32 -5.99
CA GLN A 160 13.65 -17.57 -5.24
C GLN A 160 12.37 -18.39 -5.08
N GLU A 161 11.40 -18.25 -6.00
CA GLU A 161 10.10 -18.95 -5.97
C GLU A 161 9.37 -18.81 -4.61
N LYS A 162 9.29 -17.58 -4.09
CA LYS A 162 8.54 -17.28 -2.85
C LYS A 162 7.58 -16.13 -3.09
N TYR A 163 6.29 -16.40 -2.89
CA TYR A 163 5.25 -15.38 -3.01
C TYR A 163 4.96 -14.63 -1.69
N PRO A 164 4.72 -13.32 -1.77
CA PRO A 164 5.03 -12.45 -2.91
C PRO A 164 6.55 -12.21 -3.03
N THR A 165 7.07 -12.17 -4.26
CA THR A 165 8.37 -11.56 -4.55
C THR A 165 8.13 -10.14 -5.04
N ILE A 166 8.66 -9.16 -4.29
CA ILE A 166 8.36 -7.74 -4.50
C ILE A 166 9.67 -7.01 -4.78
N PHE A 167 9.72 -6.23 -5.86
CA PHE A 167 10.89 -5.45 -6.23
C PHE A 167 10.48 -4.19 -7.00
N ALA A 168 11.38 -3.20 -7.01
CA ALA A 168 11.23 -2.00 -7.80
C ALA A 168 12.08 -2.07 -9.07
N VAL A 169 11.54 -1.48 -10.12
CA VAL A 169 12.14 -1.34 -11.44
C VAL A 169 12.23 0.15 -11.79
N GLY A 170 13.38 0.56 -12.32
CA GLY A 170 13.62 1.90 -12.82
C GLY A 170 13.00 2.16 -14.19
N PRO A 171 13.10 3.40 -14.72
CA PRO A 171 12.53 3.77 -16.01
C PRO A 171 13.21 3.06 -17.19
N ASP A 172 14.42 2.53 -17.02
CA ASP A 172 15.09 1.67 -18.00
C ASP A 172 14.49 0.25 -18.09
N GLY A 173 13.54 -0.07 -17.22
CA GLY A 173 12.93 -1.40 -17.13
C GLY A 173 13.80 -2.42 -16.41
N LYS A 174 14.81 -2.00 -15.64
CA LYS A 174 15.71 -2.90 -14.91
C LYS A 174 15.45 -2.91 -13.41
N PHE A 175 15.67 -4.09 -12.84
CA PHE A 175 15.65 -4.33 -11.41
C PHE A 175 16.57 -3.33 -10.70
N ALA A 176 16.02 -2.64 -9.72
CA ALA A 176 16.76 -1.70 -8.90
C ALA A 176 17.02 -2.27 -7.50
N ALA A 177 15.97 -2.78 -6.86
CA ALA A 177 16.05 -3.33 -5.52
C ALA A 177 14.87 -4.25 -5.19
N LYS A 178 15.09 -5.22 -4.30
CA LYS A 178 14.06 -6.13 -3.77
C LYS A 178 13.60 -5.68 -2.38
N LEU A 179 12.31 -5.86 -2.08
CA LEU A 179 11.76 -5.69 -0.73
C LEU A 179 12.31 -6.77 0.22
N ASN A 180 12.70 -6.40 1.43
CA ASN A 180 12.99 -7.36 2.48
C ASN A 180 11.69 -7.93 3.09
N HIS A 181 11.08 -8.90 2.40
CA HIS A 181 9.78 -9.47 2.79
C HIS A 181 9.74 -10.01 4.23
N PRO A 182 10.70 -10.82 4.71
CA PRO A 182 10.69 -11.28 6.10
C PRO A 182 10.73 -10.15 7.14
N TYR A 183 11.37 -9.03 6.83
CA TYR A 183 11.50 -7.89 7.74
C TYR A 183 10.18 -7.13 7.94
N VAL A 184 9.37 -6.98 6.89
CA VAL A 184 8.13 -6.21 6.94
C VAL A 184 6.90 -7.03 7.36
N LYS A 185 7.02 -8.36 7.35
CA LYS A 185 5.93 -9.27 7.72
C LYS A 185 5.67 -9.26 9.22
N ILE A 186 4.39 -9.30 9.55
CA ILE A 186 3.91 -9.61 10.89
C ILE A 186 3.13 -10.91 10.82
N LEU A 187 3.65 -11.94 11.47
CA LEU A 187 2.97 -13.21 11.70
C LEU A 187 2.72 -13.36 13.20
N LYS A 188 1.46 -13.50 13.59
CA LYS A 188 1.11 -13.93 14.95
C LYS A 188 0.42 -15.29 14.84
N GLN A 189 1.03 -16.33 15.41
CA GLN A 189 0.42 -17.66 15.48
C GLN A 189 -0.40 -17.78 16.78
N GLY A 190 -1.58 -18.40 16.70
CA GLY A 190 -2.49 -18.61 17.84
C GLY A 190 -3.97 -18.70 17.44
N LEU A 191 -4.87 -18.63 18.42
CA LEU A 191 -6.34 -18.67 18.22
C LEU A 191 -6.88 -17.56 17.29
N SER A 192 -6.13 -16.47 17.13
CA SER A 192 -6.32 -15.42 16.12
C SER A 192 -5.05 -15.29 15.28
N SER A 193 -4.87 -16.21 14.34
CA SER A 193 -3.71 -16.20 13.46
C SER A 193 -3.78 -15.03 12.49
N TYR A 194 -2.80 -14.12 12.57
CA TYR A 194 -2.76 -12.88 11.80
C TYR A 194 -1.66 -12.91 10.75
N HIS A 195 -2.02 -12.51 9.52
CA HIS A 195 -1.09 -12.28 8.42
C HIS A 195 -1.20 -10.81 8.01
N GLY A 196 -0.08 -10.09 7.97
CA GLY A 196 -0.09 -8.72 7.46
C GLY A 196 1.26 -8.06 7.57
N TYR A 197 1.29 -6.77 7.31
CA TYR A 197 2.55 -6.03 7.19
C TYR A 197 2.61 -4.88 8.18
N ASP A 198 3.81 -4.61 8.68
CA ASP A 198 4.06 -3.42 9.47
C ASP A 198 4.12 -2.23 8.51
N ARG A 199 3.10 -1.36 8.57
CA ARG A 199 2.97 -0.21 7.66
C ARG A 199 4.18 0.72 7.73
N LYS A 200 4.78 0.90 8.90
CA LYS A 200 5.96 1.76 9.05
C LYS A 200 7.17 1.13 8.36
N LEU A 201 7.37 -0.17 8.54
CA LEU A 201 8.48 -0.88 7.88
C LEU A 201 8.27 -0.99 6.37
N VAL A 202 7.03 -1.20 5.91
CA VAL A 202 6.70 -1.16 4.47
C VAL A 202 6.99 0.23 3.91
N PHE A 203 6.54 1.29 4.58
CA PHE A 203 6.78 2.66 4.14
C PHE A 203 8.27 2.98 3.96
N GLU A 204 9.10 2.61 4.95
CA GLU A 204 10.55 2.81 4.86
C GLU A 204 11.21 1.95 3.77
N GLU A 205 10.78 0.70 3.59
CA GLU A 205 11.26 -0.12 2.49
C GLU A 205 10.84 0.44 1.14
N LEU A 206 9.62 0.94 0.96
CA LEU A 206 9.18 1.56 -0.28
C LEU A 206 9.99 2.83 -0.59
N LYS A 207 10.33 3.64 0.41
CA LYS A 207 11.25 4.78 0.21
C LYS A 207 12.62 4.34 -0.27
N ARG A 208 13.16 3.26 0.30
CA ARG A 208 14.44 2.68 -0.15
C ARG A 208 14.34 2.16 -1.58
N LEU A 209 13.27 1.45 -1.91
CA LEU A 209 13.02 0.93 -3.26
C LEU A 209 12.89 2.05 -4.29
N HIS A 210 12.14 3.10 -3.98
CA HIS A 210 11.97 4.27 -4.84
C HIS A 210 13.31 4.96 -5.10
N THR A 211 14.09 5.24 -4.03
CA THR A 211 15.42 5.84 -4.16
C THR A 211 16.36 4.99 -5.00
N ALA A 212 16.30 3.66 -4.90
CA ALA A 212 17.11 2.78 -5.75
C ALA A 212 16.68 2.85 -7.22
N ALA A 213 15.37 2.98 -7.50
CA ALA A 213 14.82 2.97 -8.86
C ALA A 213 14.94 4.31 -9.59
N LEU A 214 14.91 5.44 -8.86
CA LEU A 214 14.85 6.80 -9.45
C LEU A 214 15.92 7.77 -8.92
N GLY A 215 16.69 7.39 -7.89
CA GLY A 215 17.71 8.25 -7.27
C GLY A 215 19.12 8.06 -7.81
N GLY A 216 19.30 7.27 -8.88
CA GLY A 216 20.56 7.05 -9.59
C GLY A 216 20.79 8.01 -10.74
#